data_AF-A0A835PY09-F1
#
_entry.id   AF-A0A835PY09-F1
#
_cell.length_a   1.000
_cell.length_b   1.000
_cell.length_c   1.000
_cell.angle_alpha   90.00
_cell.angle_beta   90.00
_cell.angle_gamma   90.00
#
_symmetry.space_group_name_H-M   'P 1'
#
loop_
_entity.id
_entity.type
_entity.pdbx_description
1 polymer ?
#
loop_
_entity_poly.entity_id
_entity_poly.type
_entity_poly.pdbx_seq_one_letter_code
_entity_poly.pdbx_strand_id
1 'polypeptide(L)' 'MDRVSDRSKGFGFVTFASEMEAQKALEEMNGKALNGRVIFVEIAKAKKTNFAPVLISRGPPDSESRK' A
#
# COMPACT_ATOMS: atom_id res chain seq x y z
N MET A 1 -2.63 11.29 4.42
CA MET A 1 -2.30 12.66 4.85
C MET A 1 -2.12 12.64 6.35
N ASP A 2 -1.00 13.17 6.86
CA ASP A 2 -0.82 13.38 8.30
C ASP A 2 -1.73 14.52 8.75
N ARG A 3 -2.70 14.24 9.64
CA ARG A 3 -3.77 15.19 10.01
C ARG A 3 -3.29 16.47 10.72
N VAL A 4 -1.99 16.54 11.05
CA VAL A 4 -1.34 17.69 11.71
C VAL A 4 -0.34 18.41 10.78
N SER A 5 0.20 17.74 9.75
CA SER A 5 1.23 18.32 8.88
C SER A 5 0.83 18.44 7.40
N ASP A 6 -0.37 17.95 7.02
CA ASP A 6 -0.87 17.89 5.64
C ASP A 6 0.11 17.27 4.61
N ARG A 7 1.14 16.58 5.11
CA ARG A 7 2.16 15.97 4.27
C ARG A 7 1.60 14.68 3.67
N SER A 8 1.75 14.58 2.37
CA SER A 8 1.52 13.35 1.61
C SER A 8 2.51 12.28 2.09
N LYS A 9 2.06 11.04 2.27
CA LYS A 9 2.92 9.91 2.66
C LYS A 9 3.97 9.53 1.60
N GLY A 10 4.01 10.25 0.47
CA GLY A 10 4.99 10.07 -0.59
C GLY A 10 4.65 8.96 -1.59
N PHE A 11 3.44 8.40 -1.55
CA PHE A 11 2.97 7.39 -2.51
C PHE A 11 1.51 7.62 -2.88
N GLY A 12 1.12 7.11 -4.05
CA GLY A 12 -0.24 7.14 -4.58
C GLY A 12 -0.44 6.05 -5.62
N PHE A 13 -1.70 5.77 -5.94
CA PHE A 13 -2.07 4.82 -7.00
C PHE A 13 -2.84 5.58 -8.07
N VAL A 14 -2.55 5.28 -9.33
CA VAL A 14 -3.21 5.87 -10.50
C VAL A 14 -3.80 4.73 -11.33
N THR A 15 -5.07 4.86 -11.69
CA THR A 15 -5.76 3.92 -12.57
C THR A 15 -5.84 4.53 -13.96
N PHE A 16 -5.27 3.85 -14.95
CA PHE A 16 -5.38 4.23 -16.36
C PHE A 16 -6.59 3.54 -17.00
N ALA A 17 -7.08 4.11 -18.10
CA ALA A 17 -8.20 3.55 -18.86
C ALA A 17 -7.75 2.32 -19.68
N SER A 18 -6.52 2.35 -20.20
CA SER A 18 -5.93 1.23 -20.95
C SER A 18 -4.58 0.79 -20.39
N GLU A 19 -4.29 -0.50 -20.58
CA GLU A 19 -3.01 -1.11 -20.20
C GLU A 19 -1.83 -0.51 -20.99
N MET A 20 -2.08 -0.17 -22.27
CA MET A 20 -1.08 0.45 -23.15
C MET A 20 -0.65 1.83 -22.64
N GLU A 21 -1.60 2.62 -22.11
CA GLU A 21 -1.31 3.92 -21.48
C GLU A 21 -0.54 3.74 -20.17
N ALA A 22 -0.88 2.71 -19.38
CA ALA A 22 -0.17 2.41 -18.14
C ALA A 22 1.30 2.01 -18.38
N GLN A 23 1.57 1.21 -19.42
CA GLN A 23 2.94 0.85 -19.81
C GLN A 23 3.74 2.06 -20.29
N LYS A 24 3.14 2.89 -21.14
CA LYS A 24 3.78 4.13 -21.61
C LYS A 24 4.09 5.07 -20.44
N ALA A 25 3.16 5.20 -19.49
CA ALA A 25 3.38 6.00 -18.29
C ALA A 25 4.50 5.41 -17.40
N LEU A 26 4.61 4.09 -17.29
CA LEU A 26 5.70 3.42 -16.57
C LEU A 26 7.06 3.78 -17.19
N GLU A 27 7.23 3.59 -18.50
CA GLU A 27 8.51 3.87 -19.17
C GLU A 27 8.85 5.35 -19.16
N GLU A 28 7.87 6.22 -19.41
CA GLU A 28 8.14 7.65 -19.49
C GLU A 28 8.28 8.31 -18.12
N MET A 29 7.56 7.88 -17.09
CA MET A 29 7.51 8.59 -15.80
C MET A 29 8.37 7.95 -14.71
N ASN A 30 8.79 6.70 -14.87
CA ASN A 30 9.68 6.06 -13.91
C ASN A 30 11.06 6.74 -13.92
N GLY A 31 11.47 7.28 -12.77
CA GLY A 31 12.74 7.99 -12.61
C GLY A 31 12.72 9.46 -13.03
N LYS A 32 11.55 10.01 -13.42
CA LYS A 32 11.43 11.46 -13.71
C LYS A 32 11.35 12.29 -12.42
N ALA A 33 11.84 13.52 -12.50
CA ALA A 33 11.66 14.50 -11.43
C ALA A 33 10.28 15.17 -11.54
N LEU A 34 9.41 14.92 -10.57
CA LEU A 34 8.10 15.55 -10.44
C LEU A 34 8.13 16.51 -9.24
N ASN A 35 7.93 17.80 -9.47
CA ASN A 35 7.96 18.83 -8.41
C ASN A 35 9.24 18.80 -7.55
N GLY A 36 10.41 18.56 -8.17
CA GLY A 36 11.69 18.48 -7.46
C GLY A 36 11.95 17.16 -6.72
N ARG A 37 11.07 16.15 -6.87
CA ARG A 37 11.25 14.81 -6.31
C ARG A 37 11.27 13.77 -7.41
N VAL A 38 12.27 12.90 -7.41
CA VAL A 38 12.30 11.75 -8.33
C VAL A 38 11.17 10.79 -7.94
N ILE A 39 10.31 10.49 -8.91
CA ILE A 39 9.20 9.54 -8.74
C ILE A 39 9.60 8.18 -9.32
N PHE A 40 9.07 7.13 -8.70
CA PHE A 40 9.19 5.76 -9.18
C PHE A 40 7.80 5.25 -9.50
N VAL A 41 7.64 4.69 -10.70
CA VAL A 41 6.37 4.17 -11.18
C VAL A 41 6.54 2.68 -11.38
N GLU A 42 5.64 1.88 -10.80
CA GLU A 42 5.61 0.44 -10.95
C GLU A 42 4.17 0.00 -11.24
N ILE A 43 4.01 -1.14 -11.92
CA ILE A 43 2.69 -1.76 -12.11
C ILE A 43 2.13 -2.11 -10.73
N ALA A 44 0.98 -1.51 -10.40
CA ALA A 44 0.32 -1.71 -9.13
C ALA A 44 -0.13 -3.17 -8.99
N LYS A 45 0.65 -3.98 -8.26
CA LYS A 45 0.21 -5.29 -7.81
C LYS A 45 -0.81 -5.08 -6.70
N ALA A 46 -2.08 -5.40 -6.98
CA ALA A 46 -3.08 -5.49 -5.93
C ALA A 46 -2.55 -6.45 -4.87
N LYS A 47 -2.20 -5.91 -3.71
CA LYS A 47 -1.89 -6.74 -2.54
C LYS A 47 -3.19 -7.48 -2.30
N LYS A 48 -3.21 -8.81 -2.55
CA LYS A 48 -4.25 -9.65 -1.97
C LYS A 48 -4.17 -9.33 -0.48
N THR A 49 -5.14 -8.58 0.00
CA THR A 49 -5.37 -8.47 1.42
C THR A 49 -5.66 -9.90 1.81
N ASN A 50 -4.64 -10.61 2.29
CA ASN A 50 -4.83 -11.80 3.07
C ASN A 50 -5.48 -11.31 4.37
N PHE A 51 -6.75 -10.89 4.28
CA PHE A 51 -7.71 -11.14 5.33
C PHE A 51 -7.87 -12.67 5.35
N ALA A 52 -6.80 -13.35 5.78
CA ALA A 52 -7.02 -14.53 6.59
C ALA A 52 -7.99 -14.03 7.67
N PRO A 53 -9.18 -14.62 7.83
CA PRO A 53 -10.01 -14.27 8.96
C PRO A 53 -9.12 -14.48 10.18
N VAL A 54 -8.77 -13.38 10.86
CA VAL A 54 -8.17 -13.46 12.18
C VAL A 54 -9.22 -14.19 12.99
N LEU A 55 -8.98 -15.48 13.24
CA LEU A 55 -9.78 -16.26 14.15
C LEU A 55 -9.59 -15.58 15.51
N ILE A 56 -10.57 -14.77 15.87
CA ILE A 56 -10.73 -14.17 17.18
C ILE A 56 -11.12 -15.33 18.11
N SER A 57 -10.15 -16.14 18.52
CA SER A 57 -10.28 -17.05 19.66
C SER A 57 -9.65 -16.40 20.88
N ARG A 58 -10.15 -15.21 21.24
CA ARG A 58 -9.94 -14.66 22.58
C ARG A 58 -11.11 -15.07 23.47
N GLY A 59 -10.83 -15.98 24.40
CA GLY A 59 -11.51 -16.15 25.69
C GLY A 59 -11.61 -17.62 26.16
N PRO A 60 -11.57 -17.93 27.48
CA PRO A 60 -11.46 -17.08 28.67
C PRO A 60 -10.13 -17.30 29.47
N PRO A 61 -9.88 -16.49 30.52
CA PRO A 61 -8.73 -16.61 31.41
C PRO A 61 -8.92 -17.70 32.50
N ASP A 62 -7.79 -18.08 33.11
CA ASP A 62 -7.60 -18.85 34.36
C ASP A 62 -7.90 -20.37 34.37
N SER A 63 -6.85 -21.17 34.55
CA SER A 63 -6.71 -21.96 35.80
C SER A 63 -5.29 -22.50 35.98
N GLU A 64 -4.69 -22.05 37.08
CA GLU A 64 -3.56 -22.64 37.79
C GLU A 64 -3.60 -24.17 37.84
N SER A 65 -2.46 -24.83 37.56
CA SER A 65 -2.07 -26.09 38.20
C SER A 65 -0.59 -26.38 37.93
N ARG A 66 0.23 -25.80 38.78
CA ARG A 66 1.57 -26.29 39.09
C ARG A 66 1.42 -27.72 39.63
N LYS A 67 2.09 -28.69 39.02
CA LYS A 67 2.42 -29.95 39.68
C LYS A 67 3.88 -30.26 39.44
#